data_AF-A0A923SRP0-F1
#
_entry.id   AF-A0A923SRP0-F1
#
_cell.length_a   1.000
_cell.length_b   1.000
_cell.length_c   1.000
_cell.angle_alpha   90.00
_cell.angle_beta   90.00
_cell.angle_gamma   90.00
#
_symmetry.space_group_name_H-M   'P 1'
#
loop_
_entity.id
_entity.type
_entity.pdbx_description
1 polymer ?
#
loop_
_entity_poly.entity_id
_entity_poly.type
_entity_poly.pdbx_seq_one_letter_code
_entity_poly.pdbx_strand_id
1 'polypeptide(L)'
;MFENCSIIIIANGNHLDELYRLEVDADTQKEICLSFDSAVDDLISEKTRISFDGRYKPHSDEFLAIENFQLSDGIKDAIRDPLGVPTYTKENGEFYEIKAIFVGKRTETENTERFQVAFQRFRKEQYIATSWVNLFFTKDTFRREKNFGISISDMADCYYTEGELQFSSFYFARQIFDLGEYYRSATDQEVQAFTTNDKLSFEDTEAFKNTANTWTRRKIAMINDSDVLVNYKASEIKKLAKDAGITVETKNKKVVIPNDKEQIRVILGFLDEEAYKGPFSQNTFLANSKRKINK
;
A
#
# COMPACT_ATOMS: atom_id res chain seq x y z
N MET A 1 18.14 12.23 -12.29
CA MET A 1 17.72 12.82 -10.99
C MET A 1 18.74 12.51 -9.91
N PHE A 2 19.17 11.25 -9.75
CA PHE A 2 20.02 10.72 -8.67
C PHE A 2 21.50 10.59 -9.03
N GLU A 3 22.13 11.63 -9.59
CA GLU A 3 23.54 11.53 -10.02
C GLU A 3 24.50 11.20 -8.86
N ASN A 4 25.15 10.04 -8.92
CA ASN A 4 26.14 9.55 -7.94
C ASN A 4 25.64 9.53 -6.49
N CYS A 5 24.33 9.33 -6.28
CA CYS A 5 23.76 9.17 -4.95
C CYS A 5 24.28 7.87 -4.30
N SER A 6 24.47 7.88 -2.98
CA SER A 6 24.76 6.64 -2.24
C SER A 6 23.53 5.74 -2.20
N ILE A 7 23.77 4.43 -2.21
CA ILE A 7 22.73 3.41 -2.13
C ILE A 7 22.60 3.01 -0.67
N ILE A 8 21.40 3.16 -0.11
CA ILE A 8 21.13 2.88 1.30
C ILE A 8 20.12 1.73 1.40
N ILE A 9 20.43 0.79 2.27
CA ILE A 9 19.58 -0.32 2.69
C ILE A 9 18.81 0.10 3.94
N ILE A 10 17.51 -0.19 3.93
CA ILE A 10 16.67 -0.26 5.13
C ILE A 10 16.63 -1.73 5.53
N ALA A 11 17.14 -2.05 6.72
CA ALA A 11 17.14 -3.40 7.27
C ALA A 11 16.03 -3.55 8.34
N ASN A 12 15.48 -4.76 8.45
CA ASN A 12 14.58 -5.11 9.55
C ASN A 12 15.37 -5.15 10.86
N GLY A 13 15.29 -4.07 11.65
CA GLY A 13 15.83 -4.05 13.01
C GLY A 13 14.87 -4.64 14.02
N ASN A 14 15.37 -4.99 15.21
CA ASN A 14 14.56 -5.59 16.28
C ASN A 14 13.47 -4.65 16.84
N HIS A 15 13.62 -3.32 16.67
CA HIS A 15 12.69 -2.31 17.20
C HIS A 15 12.49 -1.07 16.30
N LEU A 16 13.47 -0.69 15.48
CA LEU A 16 13.41 0.41 14.52
C LEU A 16 14.13 -0.05 13.24
N ASP A 17 13.70 0.45 12.08
CA ASP A 17 14.40 0.23 10.82
C ASP A 17 15.85 0.76 10.94
N GLU A 18 16.83 -0.07 10.60
CA GLU A 18 18.25 0.30 10.63
C GLU A 18 18.74 0.62 9.22
N LEU A 19 19.59 1.65 9.09
CA LEU A 19 20.08 2.13 7.80
C LEU A 19 21.54 1.74 7.60
N TYR A 20 21.83 1.16 6.43
CA TYR A 20 23.17 0.77 6.05
C TYR A 20 23.52 1.26 4.66
N ARG A 21 24.74 1.76 4.44
CA ARG A 21 25.25 2.07 3.12
C ARG A 21 25.70 0.80 2.41
N LEU A 22 25.21 0.59 1.19
CA LEU A 22 25.68 -0.48 0.32
C LEU A 22 26.90 0.00 -0.46
N GLU A 23 28.07 -0.58 -0.17
CA GLU A 23 29.31 -0.28 -0.89
C GLU A 23 29.38 -1.04 -2.21
N VAL A 24 29.58 -0.29 -3.29
CA VAL A 24 29.78 -0.79 -4.66
C VAL A 24 30.84 0.07 -5.35
N ASP A 25 31.39 -0.41 -6.46
CA ASP A 25 32.28 0.42 -7.28
C ASP A 25 31.51 1.56 -7.97
N ALA A 26 32.25 2.57 -8.43
CA ALA A 26 31.67 3.80 -8.99
C ALA A 26 30.83 3.56 -10.25
N ASP A 27 31.21 2.60 -11.09
CA ASP A 27 30.46 2.29 -12.32
C ASP A 27 29.13 1.63 -11.97
N THR A 28 29.14 0.66 -11.05
CA THR A 28 27.92 0.02 -10.52
C THR A 28 27.02 1.02 -9.81
N GLN A 29 27.57 1.93 -8.99
CA GLN A 29 26.79 2.96 -8.31
C GLN A 29 26.05 3.86 -9.30
N LYS A 30 26.75 4.29 -10.35
CA LYS A 30 26.19 5.13 -11.41
C LYS A 30 25.08 4.40 -12.16
N GLU A 31 25.27 3.12 -12.49
CA GLU A 31 24.26 2.30 -13.16
C GLU A 31 22.98 2.16 -12.32
N ILE A 32 23.12 1.89 -11.03
CA ILE A 32 21.98 1.79 -10.10
C ILE A 32 21.24 3.14 -10.04
N CYS A 33 21.96 4.25 -9.90
CA CYS A 33 21.36 5.58 -9.88
C CYS A 33 20.56 5.91 -11.16
N LEU A 34 21.12 5.58 -12.33
CA LEU A 34 20.44 5.77 -13.63
C LEU A 34 19.21 4.86 -13.77
N SER A 35 19.29 3.65 -13.23
CA SER A 35 18.17 2.72 -13.20
C SER A 35 17.02 3.26 -12.34
N PHE A 36 17.31 3.76 -11.13
CA PHE A 36 16.31 4.41 -10.28
C PHE A 36 15.76 5.71 -10.90
N ASP A 37 16.55 6.46 -11.66
CA ASP A 37 16.05 7.61 -12.42
C ASP A 37 14.98 7.19 -13.43
N SER A 38 15.28 6.16 -14.23
CA SER A 38 14.36 5.61 -15.22
C SER A 38 13.12 5.03 -14.55
N ALA A 39 13.30 4.33 -13.42
CA ALA A 39 12.21 3.74 -12.67
C ALA A 39 11.26 4.77 -12.04
N VAL A 40 11.76 5.94 -11.65
CA VAL A 40 10.91 7.06 -11.20
C VAL A 40 10.15 7.65 -12.39
N ASP A 41 10.80 7.86 -13.53
CA ASP A 41 10.14 8.33 -14.75
C ASP A 41 9.02 7.37 -15.16
N ASP A 42 9.29 6.06 -15.21
CA ASP A 42 8.29 5.03 -15.46
C ASP A 42 7.15 5.01 -14.42
N LEU A 43 7.40 5.46 -13.19
CA LEU A 43 6.40 5.51 -12.14
C LEU A 43 5.44 6.70 -12.29
N ILE A 44 5.92 7.87 -12.71
CA ILE A 44 5.17 9.14 -12.59
C ILE A 44 4.99 9.89 -13.92
N SER A 45 5.87 9.70 -14.88
CA SER A 45 5.91 10.45 -16.14
C SER A 45 4.76 10.04 -17.05
N GLU A 46 4.11 11.04 -17.66
CA GLU A 46 2.91 10.85 -18.49
C GLU A 46 1.75 10.12 -17.78
N LYS A 47 1.78 10.03 -16.45
CA LYS A 47 0.73 9.40 -15.64
C LYS A 47 -0.09 10.41 -14.87
N THR A 48 -1.35 10.04 -14.64
CA THR A 48 -2.27 10.86 -13.87
C THR A 48 -2.05 10.64 -12.37
N ARG A 49 -1.79 11.74 -11.66
CA ARG A 49 -1.71 11.74 -10.19
C ARG A 49 -3.10 11.65 -9.58
N ILE A 50 -3.29 10.70 -8.66
CA ILE A 50 -4.53 10.50 -7.89
C ILE A 50 -4.22 10.59 -6.39
N SER A 51 -4.93 11.45 -5.65
CA SER A 51 -4.77 11.50 -4.19
C SER A 51 -5.23 10.18 -3.54
N PHE A 52 -4.42 9.64 -2.63
CA PHE A 52 -4.69 8.38 -1.97
C PHE A 52 -5.75 8.53 -0.88
N ASP A 53 -6.81 7.72 -0.97
CA ASP A 53 -7.90 7.68 0.01
C ASP A 53 -8.16 6.25 0.56
N GLY A 54 -7.33 5.28 0.18
CA GLY A 54 -7.48 3.86 0.54
C GLY A 54 -8.61 3.11 -0.17
N ARG A 55 -9.39 3.76 -1.03
CA ARG A 55 -10.55 3.22 -1.75
C ARG A 55 -10.24 2.88 -3.19
N TYR A 56 -9.39 3.69 -3.81
CA TYR A 56 -9.07 3.57 -5.22
C TYR A 56 -7.87 2.67 -5.49
N LYS A 57 -7.92 1.92 -6.60
CA LYS A 57 -6.78 1.19 -7.16
C LYS A 57 -6.44 1.82 -8.51
N PRO A 58 -5.21 2.35 -8.69
CA PRO A 58 -4.84 3.04 -9.91
C PRO A 58 -4.75 2.10 -11.10
N HIS A 59 -5.00 2.65 -12.28
CA HIS A 59 -4.67 2.05 -13.56
C HIS A 59 -3.17 2.19 -13.88
N SER A 60 -2.71 1.58 -14.97
CA SER A 60 -1.29 1.58 -15.35
C SER A 60 -0.73 2.96 -15.72
N ASP A 61 -1.62 3.85 -16.18
CA ASP A 61 -1.40 5.23 -16.55
C ASP A 61 -1.68 6.21 -15.39
N GLU A 62 -1.77 5.70 -14.15
CA GLU A 62 -2.04 6.48 -12.95
C GLU A 62 -1.08 6.10 -11.81
N PHE A 63 -0.89 7.02 -10.87
CA PHE A 63 -0.22 6.74 -9.60
C PHE A 63 -0.97 7.40 -8.44
N LEU A 64 -0.81 6.83 -7.25
CA LEU A 64 -1.37 7.33 -6.01
C LEU A 64 -0.39 8.25 -5.30
N ALA A 65 -0.90 9.25 -4.59
CA ALA A 65 -0.11 10.20 -3.81
C ALA A 65 -0.67 10.39 -2.40
N ILE A 66 0.17 10.26 -1.38
CA ILE A 66 -0.12 10.69 -0.01
C ILE A 66 0.53 12.06 0.20
N GLU A 67 -0.31 13.08 0.40
CA GLU A 67 0.12 14.45 0.68
C GLU A 67 0.53 14.64 2.14
N ASN A 68 1.40 15.61 2.40
CA ASN A 68 1.94 15.93 3.73
C ASN A 68 2.65 14.75 4.42
N PHE A 69 3.14 13.79 3.65
CA PHE A 69 3.89 12.65 4.14
C PHE A 69 5.21 13.10 4.78
N GLN A 70 5.42 12.71 6.04
CA GLN A 70 6.64 13.00 6.77
C GLN A 70 7.66 11.89 6.54
N LEU A 71 8.68 12.18 5.74
CA LEU A 71 9.82 11.28 5.61
C LEU A 71 10.59 11.23 6.93
N SER A 72 11.04 10.03 7.34
CA SER A 72 11.76 9.87 8.59
C SER A 72 13.07 10.65 8.59
N ASP A 73 13.44 11.19 9.76
CA ASP A 73 14.67 11.99 9.87
C ASP A 73 15.91 11.14 9.62
N GLY A 74 15.90 9.85 10.00
CA GLY A 74 16.98 8.92 9.68
C GLY A 74 17.26 8.80 8.18
N ILE A 75 16.22 8.74 7.33
CA ILE A 75 16.39 8.71 5.87
C ILE A 75 16.95 10.05 5.37
N LYS A 76 16.45 11.18 5.88
CA LYS A 76 16.98 12.50 5.50
C LYS A 76 18.45 12.63 5.89
N ASP A 77 18.82 12.21 7.08
CA ASP A 77 20.19 12.28 7.61
C ASP A 77 21.13 11.37 6.82
N ALA A 78 20.69 10.16 6.45
CA ALA A 78 21.45 9.27 5.58
C ALA A 78 21.71 9.85 4.18
N ILE A 79 20.83 10.73 3.68
CA ILE A 79 21.05 11.46 2.41
C ILE A 79 21.98 12.66 2.62
N ARG A 80 21.90 13.33 3.78
CA ARG A 80 22.76 14.48 4.12
C ARG A 80 24.21 14.07 4.33
N ASP A 81 24.43 12.97 5.06
CA ASP A 81 25.75 12.41 5.35
C ASP A 81 25.77 10.90 5.09
N PRO A 82 25.87 10.48 3.81
CA PRO A 82 25.91 9.06 3.48
C PRO A 82 27.16 8.34 4.00
N LEU A 83 28.27 9.06 4.19
CA LEU A 83 29.51 8.47 4.70
C LEU A 83 29.45 8.18 6.19
N GLY A 84 28.60 8.90 6.93
CA GLY A 84 28.27 8.62 8.33
C GLY A 84 27.39 7.38 8.54
N VAL A 85 26.76 6.85 7.47
CA VAL A 85 25.91 5.65 7.55
C VAL A 85 26.80 4.39 7.59
N PRO A 86 26.61 3.47 8.54
CA PRO A 86 27.42 2.26 8.64
C PRO A 86 27.31 1.41 7.37
N THR A 87 28.41 0.76 6.98
CA THR A 87 28.40 -0.11 5.81
C THR A 87 27.63 -1.40 6.08
N TYR A 88 26.84 -1.84 5.10
CA TYR A 88 26.14 -3.11 5.13
C TYR A 88 27.15 -4.27 5.07
N THR A 89 27.43 -4.87 6.22
CA THR A 89 28.41 -5.95 6.37
C THR A 89 27.83 -7.09 7.20
N LYS A 90 28.57 -8.20 7.30
CA LYS A 90 28.17 -9.31 8.16
C LYS A 90 28.39 -8.94 9.62
N GLU A 91 27.36 -9.08 10.43
CA GLU A 91 27.46 -9.01 11.89
C GLU A 91 27.22 -10.42 12.47
N ASN A 92 28.11 -10.86 13.37
CA ASN A 92 28.04 -12.19 13.98
C ASN A 92 27.94 -13.37 12.99
N GLY A 93 28.43 -13.18 11.76
CA GLY A 93 28.42 -14.20 10.71
C GLY A 93 27.19 -14.18 9.80
N GLU A 94 26.20 -13.33 10.08
CA GLU A 94 24.96 -13.21 9.32
C GLU A 94 24.80 -11.80 8.74
N PHE A 95 24.01 -11.68 7.67
CA PHE A 95 23.59 -10.39 7.13
C PHE A 95 22.19 -10.10 7.66
N TYR A 96 21.92 -8.83 8.00
CA TYR A 96 20.57 -8.41 8.35
C TYR A 96 19.58 -8.63 7.19
N GLU A 97 18.31 -8.86 7.51
CA GLU A 97 17.29 -8.93 6.47
C GLU A 97 17.05 -7.53 5.89
N ILE A 98 17.09 -7.41 4.56
CA ILE A 98 16.88 -6.18 3.82
C ILE A 98 15.37 -6.04 3.61
N LYS A 99 14.84 -4.91 4.06
CA LYS A 99 13.44 -4.52 3.88
C LYS A 99 13.25 -3.74 2.58
N ALA A 100 14.14 -2.78 2.33
CA ALA A 100 14.10 -1.93 1.16
C ALA A 100 15.48 -1.37 0.82
N ILE A 101 15.61 -0.85 -0.40
CA ILE A 101 16.77 -0.10 -0.87
C ILE A 101 16.27 1.25 -1.36
N PHE A 102 17.03 2.32 -1.12
CA PHE A 102 16.74 3.62 -1.67
C PHE A 102 17.99 4.35 -2.16
N VAL A 103 17.76 5.26 -3.11
CA VAL A 103 18.69 6.33 -3.48
C VAL A 103 17.99 7.66 -3.27
N GLY A 104 18.73 8.65 -2.80
CA GLY A 104 18.16 9.94 -2.46
C GLY A 104 19.08 11.10 -2.79
N LYS A 105 18.46 12.21 -3.20
CA LYS A 105 19.13 13.47 -3.47
C LYS A 105 18.55 14.55 -2.59
N ARG A 106 19.43 15.34 -1.99
CA ARG A 106 19.12 16.62 -1.36
C ARG A 106 19.39 17.73 -2.37
N THR A 107 18.48 18.69 -2.44
CA THR A 107 18.70 20.00 -3.06
C THR A 107 18.47 21.07 -2.01
N GLU A 108 19.39 22.02 -1.92
CA GLU A 108 19.32 23.09 -0.94
C GLU A 108 19.16 24.42 -1.68
N THR A 109 18.21 25.22 -1.19
CA THR A 109 18.02 26.61 -1.57
C THR A 109 18.11 27.45 -0.31
N GLU A 110 18.38 28.76 -0.44
CA GLU A 110 18.81 29.66 0.65
C GLU A 110 18.07 29.53 2.00
N ASN A 111 16.82 29.04 2.04
CA ASN A 111 16.08 28.78 3.28
C ASN A 111 15.32 27.44 3.32
N THR A 112 15.45 26.55 2.32
CA THR A 112 14.73 25.26 2.32
C THR A 112 15.56 24.12 1.74
N GLU A 113 15.53 22.98 2.41
CA GLU A 113 16.00 21.70 1.88
C GLU A 113 14.85 20.93 1.25
N ARG A 114 15.08 20.38 0.06
CA ARG A 114 14.15 19.47 -0.62
C ARG A 114 14.81 18.12 -0.85
N PHE A 115 14.06 17.06 -0.60
CA PHE A 115 14.51 15.69 -0.79
C PHE A 115 13.72 15.05 -1.92
N GLN A 116 14.44 14.37 -2.80
CA GLN A 116 13.89 13.46 -3.80
C GLN A 116 14.44 12.08 -3.46
N VAL A 117 13.58 11.08 -3.26
CA VAL A 117 14.02 9.76 -2.80
C VAL A 117 13.23 8.69 -3.50
N ALA A 118 13.90 7.74 -4.14
CA ALA A 118 13.27 6.61 -4.79
C ALA A 118 13.53 5.33 -3.99
N PHE A 119 12.46 4.58 -3.73
CA PHE A 119 12.48 3.39 -2.90
C PHE A 119 12.08 2.16 -3.70
N GLN A 120 12.81 1.08 -3.46
CA GLN A 120 12.51 -0.25 -3.93
C GLN A 120 12.32 -1.16 -2.73
N ARG A 121 11.21 -1.89 -2.65
CA ARG A 121 11.06 -2.93 -1.64
C ARG A 121 11.96 -4.10 -2.01
N PHE A 122 12.61 -4.67 -1.00
CA PHE A 122 13.47 -5.82 -1.23
C PHE A 122 12.65 -7.11 -1.10
N ARG A 123 12.82 -8.02 -2.05
CA ARG A 123 12.08 -9.28 -2.11
C ARG A 123 12.99 -10.46 -1.86
N LYS A 124 12.42 -11.57 -1.39
CA LYS A 124 13.21 -12.77 -1.07
C LYS A 124 13.92 -13.35 -2.30
N GLU A 125 13.33 -13.19 -3.47
CA GLU A 125 13.90 -13.65 -4.75
C GLU A 125 15.11 -12.83 -5.19
N GLN A 126 15.34 -11.65 -4.60
CA GLN A 126 16.53 -10.84 -4.84
C GLN A 126 17.74 -11.34 -4.05
N TYR A 127 17.57 -12.27 -3.11
CA TYR A 127 18.70 -12.95 -2.46
C TYR A 127 19.24 -14.07 -3.33
N ILE A 128 20.56 -14.08 -3.50
CA ILE A 128 21.30 -15.19 -4.09
C ILE A 128 21.73 -16.10 -2.92
N ALA A 129 20.82 -17.00 -2.53
CA ALA A 129 20.93 -17.80 -1.31
C ALA A 129 22.09 -18.81 -1.36
N THR A 130 22.96 -18.81 -0.36
CA THR A 130 24.15 -19.68 -0.32
C THR A 130 23.82 -21.16 -0.03
N SER A 131 22.60 -21.46 0.41
CA SER A 131 22.15 -22.80 0.85
C SER A 131 21.89 -23.79 -0.29
N TRP A 132 21.64 -23.31 -1.52
CA TRP A 132 21.36 -24.16 -2.69
C TRP A 132 22.42 -23.98 -3.82
N VAL A 133 22.06 -24.29 -5.05
CA VAL A 133 22.89 -24.17 -6.26
C VAL A 133 22.47 -22.93 -7.04
N ASN A 134 23.24 -21.84 -6.93
CA ASN A 134 23.15 -20.69 -7.83
C ASN A 134 24.19 -20.85 -8.93
N LEU A 135 23.80 -20.65 -10.19
CA LEU A 135 24.67 -20.84 -11.34
C LEU A 135 24.87 -19.51 -12.09
N PHE A 136 26.13 -19.13 -12.27
CA PHE A 136 26.52 -17.96 -13.04
C PHE A 136 27.20 -18.41 -14.33
N PHE A 137 26.78 -17.85 -15.46
CA PHE A 137 27.36 -18.17 -16.75
C PHE A 137 28.64 -17.37 -16.96
N THR A 138 29.77 -18.07 -17.10
CA THR A 138 31.08 -17.44 -17.33
C THR A 138 31.88 -18.30 -18.29
N LYS A 139 32.45 -17.70 -19.34
CA LYS A 139 33.31 -18.40 -20.32
C LYS A 139 32.64 -19.68 -20.87
N ASP A 140 31.44 -19.52 -21.41
CA ASP A 140 30.65 -20.58 -22.07
C ASP A 140 30.20 -21.75 -21.19
N THR A 141 30.29 -21.61 -19.86
CA THR A 141 29.82 -22.64 -18.92
C THR A 141 29.18 -22.05 -17.67
N PHE A 142 28.26 -22.78 -17.06
CA PHE A 142 27.67 -22.42 -15.78
C PHE A 142 28.57 -22.86 -14.63
N ARG A 143 28.84 -21.95 -13.70
CA ARG A 143 29.62 -22.21 -12.48
C ARG A 143 28.77 -21.94 -11.26
N ARG A 144 28.90 -22.81 -10.26
CA ARG A 144 28.22 -22.62 -8.99
C ARG A 144 28.82 -21.45 -8.22
N GLU A 145 27.98 -20.48 -7.88
CA GLU A 145 28.30 -19.41 -6.95
C GLU A 145 27.92 -19.82 -5.52
N LYS A 146 28.82 -19.55 -4.57
CA LYS A 146 28.66 -19.88 -3.14
C LYS A 146 28.67 -18.63 -2.25
N ASN A 147 29.07 -17.50 -2.79
CA ASN A 147 29.05 -16.22 -2.09
C ASN A 147 27.61 -15.75 -1.93
N PHE A 148 27.36 -15.05 -0.83
CA PHE A 148 26.13 -14.30 -0.66
C PHE A 148 26.09 -13.20 -1.71
N GLY A 149 24.96 -13.04 -2.37
CA GLY A 149 24.73 -11.97 -3.32
C GLY A 149 23.31 -11.44 -3.19
N ILE A 150 23.13 -10.22 -3.70
CA ILE A 150 21.82 -9.61 -3.86
C ILE A 150 21.69 -9.10 -5.29
N SER A 151 20.47 -9.12 -5.81
CA SER A 151 20.11 -8.49 -7.08
C SER A 151 19.29 -7.24 -6.82
N ILE A 152 19.68 -6.11 -7.38
CA ILE A 152 18.89 -4.87 -7.34
C ILE A 152 17.98 -4.86 -8.57
N SER A 153 16.69 -4.60 -8.38
CA SER A 153 15.75 -4.49 -9.50
C SER A 153 15.85 -3.10 -10.13
N ASP A 154 15.40 -3.00 -11.37
CA ASP A 154 15.23 -1.79 -12.15
C ASP A 154 13.91 -1.05 -11.90
N MET A 155 13.20 -1.36 -10.81
CA MET A 155 11.89 -0.79 -10.50
C MET A 155 11.89 0.02 -9.21
N ALA A 156 11.10 1.10 -9.16
CA ALA A 156 10.81 1.86 -7.96
C ALA A 156 9.37 1.58 -7.52
N ASP A 157 9.18 1.19 -6.26
CA ASP A 157 7.85 0.98 -5.68
C ASP A 157 7.26 2.29 -5.12
N CYS A 158 8.12 3.21 -4.65
CA CYS A 158 7.72 4.53 -4.17
C CYS A 158 8.70 5.62 -4.57
N TYR A 159 8.19 6.83 -4.74
CA TYR A 159 8.97 8.04 -4.92
C TYR A 159 8.49 9.11 -3.93
N TYR A 160 9.42 9.70 -3.19
CA TYR A 160 9.15 10.81 -2.30
C TYR A 160 9.67 12.10 -2.90
N THR A 161 8.81 13.13 -2.94
CA THR A 161 9.20 14.48 -3.33
C THR A 161 8.28 15.51 -2.71
N GLU A 162 8.82 16.66 -2.28
CA GLU A 162 8.03 17.82 -1.82
C GLU A 162 6.95 17.53 -0.76
N GLY A 163 7.21 16.62 0.19
CA GLY A 163 6.24 16.25 1.21
C GLY A 163 5.16 15.28 0.73
N GLU A 164 5.35 14.67 -0.42
CA GLU A 164 4.43 13.72 -1.03
C GLU A 164 5.10 12.35 -1.21
N LEU A 165 4.38 11.28 -0.85
CA LEU A 165 4.77 9.91 -1.17
C LEU A 165 3.93 9.40 -2.33
N GLN A 166 4.57 9.13 -3.45
CA GLN A 166 3.98 8.67 -4.71
C GLN A 166 4.25 7.18 -4.93
N PHE A 167 3.24 6.42 -5.35
CA PHE A 167 3.34 4.96 -5.56
C PHE A 167 2.22 4.43 -6.45
N SER A 168 2.44 3.30 -7.13
CA SER A 168 1.42 2.62 -7.94
C SER A 168 0.66 1.53 -7.18
N SER A 169 1.16 1.11 -6.01
CA SER A 169 0.59 0.02 -5.23
C SER A 169 0.74 0.25 -3.73
N PHE A 170 -0.39 0.52 -3.05
CA PHE A 170 -0.41 0.65 -1.59
C PHE A 170 0.15 -0.61 -0.90
N TYR A 171 -0.14 -1.80 -1.44
CA TYR A 171 0.34 -3.06 -0.90
C TYR A 171 1.87 -3.19 -0.92
N PHE A 172 2.53 -2.55 -1.89
CA PHE A 172 3.99 -2.51 -1.97
C PHE A 172 4.56 -1.39 -1.10
N ALA A 173 3.94 -0.20 -1.14
CA ALA A 173 4.36 0.94 -0.33
C ALA A 173 4.34 0.62 1.18
N ARG A 174 3.31 -0.08 1.68
CA ARG A 174 3.19 -0.50 3.09
C ARG A 174 4.23 -1.55 3.55
N GLN A 175 5.02 -2.11 2.62
CA GLN A 175 6.13 -3.02 2.97
C GLN A 175 7.40 -2.22 3.29
N ILE A 176 7.50 -1.00 2.77
CA ILE A 176 8.62 -0.08 2.99
C ILE A 176 8.31 0.82 4.19
N PHE A 177 7.12 1.42 4.20
CA PHE A 177 6.68 2.38 5.21
C PHE A 177 5.55 1.84 6.07
N ASP A 178 5.46 2.31 7.32
CA ASP A 178 4.22 2.19 8.08
C ASP A 178 3.20 3.20 7.55
N LEU A 179 2.25 2.70 6.75
CA LEU A 179 1.17 3.50 6.18
C LEU A 179 -0.18 3.23 6.87
N GLY A 180 -0.17 2.67 8.08
CA GLY A 180 -1.38 2.32 8.82
C GLY A 180 -2.30 3.53 9.05
N GLU A 181 -1.72 4.69 9.38
CA GLU A 181 -2.46 5.93 9.62
C GLU A 181 -3.19 6.44 8.36
N TYR A 182 -2.67 6.13 7.18
CA TYR A 182 -3.27 6.51 5.89
C TYR A 182 -4.29 5.46 5.38
N TYR A 183 -4.44 4.33 6.09
CA TYR A 183 -5.33 3.24 5.70
C TYR A 183 -6.37 2.93 6.77
N ARG A 184 -7.50 3.62 6.69
CA ARG A 184 -8.60 3.52 7.65
C ARG A 184 -9.26 2.13 7.61
N SER A 185 -9.16 1.41 8.73
CA SER A 185 -9.80 0.11 8.96
C SER A 185 -10.45 0.09 10.35
N ALA A 186 -11.58 -0.60 10.48
CA ALA A 186 -12.27 -0.71 11.75
C ALA A 186 -11.47 -1.57 12.75
N THR A 187 -11.25 -1.02 13.94
CA THR A 187 -10.72 -1.73 15.12
C THR A 187 -11.74 -2.78 15.61
N ASP A 188 -11.30 -3.70 16.48
CA ASP A 188 -12.22 -4.69 17.09
C ASP A 188 -13.36 -4.02 17.87
N GLN A 189 -13.07 -2.90 18.53
CA GLN A 189 -14.06 -2.11 19.25
C GLN A 189 -15.08 -1.49 18.29
N GLU A 190 -14.64 -0.99 17.14
CA GLU A 190 -15.53 -0.43 16.12
C GLU A 190 -16.37 -1.51 15.43
N VAL A 191 -15.80 -2.69 15.18
CA VAL A 191 -16.57 -3.85 14.68
C VAL A 191 -17.63 -4.25 15.70
N GLN A 192 -17.26 -4.31 16.99
CA GLN A 192 -18.21 -4.58 18.07
C GLN A 192 -19.33 -3.53 18.10
N ALA A 193 -18.99 -2.24 18.11
CA ALA A 193 -19.95 -1.14 18.14
C ALA A 193 -20.88 -1.15 16.92
N PHE A 194 -20.35 -1.43 15.74
CA PHE A 194 -21.11 -1.58 14.50
C PHE A 194 -22.14 -2.71 14.62
N THR A 195 -21.73 -3.88 15.13
CA THR A 195 -22.64 -5.02 15.28
C THR A 195 -23.72 -4.82 16.33
N THR A 196 -23.50 -3.91 17.30
CA THR A 196 -24.48 -3.54 18.32
C THR A 196 -25.25 -2.26 17.99
N ASN A 197 -25.07 -1.70 16.79
CA ASN A 197 -25.71 -0.45 16.39
C ASN A 197 -27.24 -0.58 16.36
N ASP A 198 -27.95 0.39 16.94
CA ASP A 198 -29.42 0.36 17.02
C ASP A 198 -30.15 0.46 15.68
N LYS A 199 -29.44 0.75 14.60
CA LYS A 199 -29.97 0.77 13.23
C LYS A 199 -29.77 -0.53 12.48
N LEU A 200 -29.00 -1.47 13.03
CA LEU A 200 -28.66 -2.74 12.39
C LEU A 200 -29.20 -3.93 13.19
N SER A 201 -29.58 -4.98 12.46
CA SER A 201 -29.97 -6.28 13.01
C SER A 201 -29.22 -7.33 12.24
N PHE A 202 -28.44 -8.17 12.92
CA PHE A 202 -27.69 -9.25 12.27
C PHE A 202 -28.44 -10.57 12.46
N GLU A 203 -28.50 -11.40 11.42
CA GLU A 203 -29.03 -12.77 11.56
C GLU A 203 -28.14 -13.61 12.48
N ASP A 204 -26.82 -13.51 12.31
CA ASP A 204 -25.82 -14.09 13.19
C ASP A 204 -24.68 -13.09 13.43
N THR A 205 -24.67 -12.52 14.64
CA THR A 205 -23.68 -11.51 15.04
C THR A 205 -22.28 -12.12 15.19
N GLU A 206 -22.17 -13.35 15.70
CA GLU A 206 -20.87 -14.00 15.92
C GLU A 206 -20.26 -14.43 14.59
N ALA A 207 -21.05 -15.02 13.70
CA ALA A 207 -20.59 -15.38 12.36
C ALA A 207 -20.13 -14.15 11.56
N PHE A 208 -20.84 -13.01 11.66
CA PHE A 208 -20.39 -11.77 11.02
C PHE A 208 -19.04 -11.29 11.57
N LYS A 209 -18.85 -11.26 12.89
CA LYS A 209 -17.57 -10.87 13.51
C LYS A 209 -16.42 -11.78 13.10
N ASN A 210 -16.65 -13.09 13.11
CA ASN A 210 -15.65 -14.09 12.72
C ASN A 210 -15.25 -14.00 11.23
N THR A 211 -16.13 -13.45 10.39
CA THR A 211 -15.90 -13.26 8.95
C THR A 211 -15.47 -11.83 8.59
N ALA A 212 -15.31 -10.94 9.58
CA ALA A 212 -14.88 -9.55 9.40
C ALA A 212 -13.38 -9.46 9.04
N ASN A 213 -13.07 -9.81 7.79
CA ASN A 213 -11.75 -9.67 7.19
C ASN A 213 -11.42 -8.18 6.91
N THR A 214 -10.22 -7.93 6.36
CA THR A 214 -9.74 -6.58 6.01
C THR A 214 -10.74 -5.78 5.16
N TRP A 215 -11.45 -6.41 4.22
CA TRP A 215 -12.43 -5.73 3.39
C TRP A 215 -13.66 -5.31 4.20
N THR A 216 -14.21 -6.21 5.02
CA THR A 216 -15.37 -5.91 5.87
C THR A 216 -15.05 -4.82 6.89
N ARG A 217 -13.87 -4.87 7.53
CA ARG A 217 -13.42 -3.84 8.48
C ARG A 217 -13.25 -2.49 7.84
N ARG A 218 -12.74 -2.44 6.59
CA ARG A 218 -12.69 -1.19 5.83
C ARG A 218 -14.09 -0.63 5.59
N LYS A 219 -15.04 -1.47 5.17
CA LYS A 219 -16.43 -1.04 4.97
C LYS A 219 -17.07 -0.52 6.24
N ILE A 220 -16.88 -1.18 7.36
CA ILE A 220 -17.38 -0.71 8.65
C ILE A 220 -16.82 0.68 8.97
N ALA A 221 -15.52 0.89 8.80
CA ALA A 221 -14.91 2.19 9.06
C ALA A 221 -15.49 3.28 8.17
N MET A 222 -15.63 3.04 6.86
CA MET A 222 -16.20 4.04 5.95
C MET A 222 -17.68 4.35 6.24
N ILE A 223 -18.47 3.31 6.56
CA ILE A 223 -19.88 3.48 6.94
C ILE A 223 -19.99 4.30 8.24
N ASN A 224 -19.11 4.07 9.21
CA ASN A 224 -19.06 4.85 10.44
C ASN A 224 -18.65 6.31 10.16
N ASP A 225 -17.56 6.52 9.40
CA ASP A 225 -17.00 7.85 9.13
C ASP A 225 -17.93 8.72 8.25
N SER A 226 -18.78 8.11 7.42
CA SER A 226 -19.81 8.79 6.63
C SER A 226 -21.07 9.18 7.42
N ASP A 227 -21.21 8.68 8.66
CA ASP A 227 -22.40 8.84 9.49
C ASP A 227 -23.72 8.40 8.82
N VAL A 228 -23.68 7.55 7.78
CA VAL A 228 -24.89 7.16 7.02
C VAL A 228 -25.96 6.52 7.91
N LEU A 229 -25.56 5.74 8.92
CA LEU A 229 -26.48 5.12 9.88
C LEU A 229 -27.04 6.13 10.91
N VAL A 230 -26.36 7.25 11.13
CA VAL A 230 -26.85 8.35 11.96
C VAL A 230 -27.85 9.19 11.17
N ASN A 231 -27.50 9.53 9.93
CA ASN A 231 -28.22 10.47 9.08
C ASN A 231 -29.50 9.88 8.47
N TYR A 232 -29.58 8.56 8.26
CA TYR A 232 -30.71 7.91 7.59
C TYR A 232 -31.41 6.87 8.49
N LYS A 233 -32.75 6.82 8.40
CA LYS A 233 -33.56 5.77 9.02
C LYS A 233 -33.52 4.51 8.17
N ALA A 234 -33.70 3.34 8.78
CA ALA A 234 -33.73 2.06 8.07
C ALA A 234 -34.77 2.01 6.93
N SER A 235 -35.91 2.68 7.08
CA SER A 235 -36.92 2.80 6.03
C SER A 235 -36.44 3.61 4.81
N GLU A 236 -35.63 4.64 5.04
CA GLU A 236 -35.05 5.47 3.98
C GLU A 236 -33.94 4.71 3.26
N ILE A 237 -33.06 4.06 4.01
CA ILE A 237 -32.02 3.16 3.48
C ILE A 237 -32.64 2.07 2.59
N LYS A 238 -33.70 1.40 3.07
CA LYS A 238 -34.42 0.38 2.28
C LYS A 238 -35.00 0.93 0.99
N LYS A 239 -35.57 2.15 1.03
CA LYS A 239 -36.12 2.81 -0.16
C LYS A 239 -35.01 3.10 -1.18
N LEU A 240 -33.92 3.74 -0.74
CA LEU A 240 -32.78 4.07 -1.59
C LEU A 240 -32.13 2.80 -2.18
N ALA A 241 -31.98 1.74 -1.39
CA ALA A 241 -31.46 0.46 -1.85
C ALA A 241 -32.35 -0.12 -2.97
N LYS A 242 -33.67 -0.10 -2.78
CA LYS A 242 -34.62 -0.57 -3.79
C LYS A 242 -34.51 0.24 -5.09
N ASP A 243 -34.36 1.56 -5.00
CA ASP A 243 -34.18 2.43 -6.16
C ASP A 243 -32.86 2.11 -6.90
N ALA A 244 -31.82 1.75 -6.14
CA ALA A 244 -30.55 1.23 -6.66
C ALA A 244 -30.61 -0.23 -7.16
N GLY A 245 -31.77 -0.89 -7.07
CA GLY A 245 -31.97 -2.29 -7.50
C GLY A 245 -31.42 -3.33 -6.52
N ILE A 246 -31.23 -2.96 -5.26
CA ILE A 246 -30.70 -3.80 -4.18
C ILE A 246 -31.82 -4.15 -3.20
N THR A 247 -31.90 -5.44 -2.84
CA THR A 247 -32.85 -5.91 -1.83
C THR A 247 -32.23 -5.75 -0.45
N VAL A 248 -32.83 -4.88 0.37
CA VAL A 248 -32.49 -4.72 1.79
C VAL A 248 -33.72 -5.01 2.63
N GLU A 249 -33.57 -5.93 3.58
CA GLU A 249 -34.61 -6.22 4.55
C GLU A 249 -34.53 -5.29 5.76
N THR A 250 -35.67 -5.10 6.41
CA THR A 250 -35.77 -4.27 7.61
C THR A 250 -36.66 -4.95 8.64
N LYS A 251 -36.19 -5.07 9.87
CA LYS A 251 -36.93 -5.65 11.01
C LYS A 251 -36.88 -4.69 12.18
N ASN A 252 -38.02 -4.42 12.81
CA ASN A 252 -38.12 -3.52 13.98
C ASN A 252 -37.41 -2.16 13.78
N LYS A 253 -37.59 -1.53 12.61
CA LYS A 253 -36.92 -0.27 12.21
C LYS A 253 -35.39 -0.34 12.10
N LYS A 254 -34.81 -1.54 12.02
CA LYS A 254 -33.38 -1.78 11.76
C LYS A 254 -33.18 -2.40 10.38
N VAL A 255 -32.06 -2.11 9.73
CA VAL A 255 -31.59 -2.78 8.51
C VAL A 255 -31.07 -4.16 8.88
N VAL A 256 -31.51 -5.20 8.16
CA VAL A 256 -31.08 -6.57 8.41
C VAL A 256 -29.80 -6.87 7.62
N ILE A 257 -28.76 -7.32 8.32
CA ILE A 257 -27.55 -7.89 7.74
C ILE A 257 -27.70 -9.42 7.73
N PRO A 258 -27.80 -10.05 6.55
CA PRO A 258 -28.02 -11.49 6.42
C PRO A 258 -26.74 -12.27 6.69
N ASN A 259 -26.83 -13.61 6.70
CA ASN A 259 -25.66 -14.49 6.81
C ASN A 259 -24.99 -14.81 5.46
N ASP A 260 -25.65 -14.52 4.33
CA ASP A 260 -25.09 -14.74 3.00
C ASP A 260 -23.95 -13.74 2.70
N LYS A 261 -22.77 -14.26 2.36
CA LYS A 261 -21.56 -13.45 2.16
C LYS A 261 -21.67 -12.47 1.00
N GLU A 262 -22.36 -12.84 -0.08
CA GLU A 262 -22.50 -11.97 -1.24
C GLU A 262 -23.52 -10.87 -0.94
N GLN A 263 -24.64 -11.18 -0.28
CA GLN A 263 -25.59 -10.16 0.17
C GLN A 263 -24.98 -9.20 1.19
N ILE A 264 -24.19 -9.68 2.16
CA ILE A 264 -23.44 -8.81 3.08
C ILE A 264 -22.56 -7.83 2.28
N ARG A 265 -21.81 -8.34 1.29
CA ARG A 265 -20.96 -7.50 0.44
C ARG A 265 -21.75 -6.43 -0.29
N VAL A 266 -22.91 -6.78 -0.84
CA VAL A 266 -23.78 -5.84 -1.54
C VAL A 266 -24.34 -4.78 -0.59
N ILE A 267 -24.81 -5.17 0.59
CA ILE A 267 -25.40 -4.23 1.56
C ILE A 267 -24.34 -3.28 2.12
N LEU A 268 -23.19 -3.81 2.55
CA LEU A 268 -22.08 -2.98 3.02
C LEU A 268 -21.52 -2.10 1.90
N GLY A 269 -21.44 -2.62 0.67
CA GLY A 269 -21.07 -1.84 -0.50
C GLY A 269 -22.06 -0.72 -0.79
N PHE A 270 -23.36 -0.95 -0.62
CA PHE A 270 -24.39 0.08 -0.78
C PHE A 270 -24.32 1.16 0.29
N LEU A 271 -24.17 0.76 1.56
CA LEU A 271 -24.05 1.70 2.69
C LEU A 271 -22.79 2.57 2.57
N ASP A 272 -21.74 2.08 1.91
CA ASP A 272 -20.51 2.80 1.58
C ASP A 272 -20.51 3.35 0.14
N GLU A 273 -21.69 3.56 -0.45
CA GLU A 273 -21.90 4.16 -1.79
C GLU A 273 -21.16 3.51 -2.97
N GLU A 274 -20.65 2.29 -2.82
CA GLU A 274 -20.01 1.52 -3.89
C GLU A 274 -20.99 0.67 -4.69
N ALA A 275 -22.26 0.56 -4.29
CA ALA A 275 -23.27 -0.17 -5.04
C ALA A 275 -24.26 0.82 -5.70
N TYR A 276 -24.32 0.82 -7.04
CA TYR A 276 -25.13 1.78 -7.80
C TYR A 276 -25.83 1.15 -8.99
N LYS A 277 -26.88 1.82 -9.46
CA LYS A 277 -27.63 1.43 -10.65
C LYS A 277 -27.14 2.20 -11.87
N GLY A 278 -26.75 1.48 -12.92
CA GLY A 278 -26.31 2.10 -14.17
C GLY A 278 -27.44 2.87 -14.85
N PRO A 279 -27.22 4.12 -15.30
CA PRO A 279 -28.29 4.98 -15.82
C PRO A 279 -28.93 4.45 -17.13
N PHE A 280 -28.16 3.76 -17.96
CA PHE A 280 -28.65 3.23 -19.24
C PHE A 280 -29.11 1.78 -19.14
N SER A 281 -28.27 0.89 -18.59
CA SER A 281 -28.57 -0.53 -18.54
C SER A 281 -29.56 -0.91 -17.45
N GLN A 282 -29.80 -0.01 -16.49
CA GLN A 282 -30.63 -0.23 -15.30
C GLN A 282 -30.18 -1.45 -14.45
N ASN A 283 -28.98 -1.98 -14.71
CA ASN A 283 -28.34 -3.02 -13.93
C ASN A 283 -27.67 -2.41 -12.69
N THR A 284 -27.63 -3.17 -11.60
CA THR A 284 -26.91 -2.79 -10.40
C THR A 284 -25.47 -3.32 -10.47
N PHE A 285 -24.52 -2.48 -10.10
CA PHE A 285 -23.08 -2.77 -10.13
C PHE A 285 -22.45 -2.47 -8.78
N LEU A 286 -21.37 -3.20 -8.47
CA LEU A 286 -20.40 -2.81 -7.44
C LEU A 286 -19.22 -2.09 -8.13
N ALA A 287 -18.88 -0.89 -7.64
CA ALA A 287 -17.90 0.02 -8.22
C ALA A 287 -16.51 -0.62 -8.34
N ASN A 288 -16.04 -1.26 -7.27
CA ASN A 288 -14.84 -2.07 -7.29
C ASN A 288 -15.04 -3.25 -8.26
N SER A 289 -14.46 -3.15 -9.47
CA SER A 289 -14.51 -4.07 -10.62
C SER A 289 -15.77 -4.06 -11.52
N LYS A 290 -16.67 -3.09 -11.39
CA LYS A 290 -17.92 -2.96 -12.19
C LYS A 290 -18.65 -4.30 -12.37
N ARG A 291 -18.70 -5.10 -11.30
CA ARG A 291 -19.36 -6.42 -11.34
C ARG A 291 -20.86 -6.22 -11.28
N LYS A 292 -21.57 -6.83 -12.22
CA LYS A 292 -23.03 -6.87 -12.20
C LYS A 292 -23.47 -7.74 -11.02
N ILE A 293 -24.38 -7.20 -10.22
CA ILE A 293 -25.02 -7.95 -9.13
C ILE A 293 -26.11 -8.80 -9.76
N ASN A 294 -25.98 -10.13 -9.65
CA ASN A 294 -27.05 -11.04 -10.06
C ASN A 294 -28.14 -10.99 -9.00
N LYS A 295 -29.39 -10.87 -9.45
CA LYS A 295 -30.57 -10.79 -8.59
C LYS A 295 -30.86 -12.12 -7.90
#